data_AF-A0A3Q2QT70-F1
#
_entry.id   AF-A0A3Q2QT70-F1
#
_cell.length_a   1.000
_cell.length_b   1.000
_cell.length_c   1.000
_cell.angle_alpha   90.00
_cell.angle_beta   90.00
_cell.angle_gamma   90.00
#
_symmetry.space_group_name_H-M   'P 1'
#
loop_
_entity.id
_entity.type
_entity.pdbx_description
1 polymer ?
#
loop_
_entity_poly.entity_id
_entity_poly.type
_entity_poly.pdbx_seq_one_letter_code
_entity_poly.pdbx_strand_id
1 'polypeptide(L)'
;MWSRGDSGNKSLPTGVEVRDGLLWFRPVQMTHNGSYVCEKRDNTRSSKRIFRVLVSRGDCPDPNENITVTKGVQPGLECKQAEIFRLNLARKIRWMKDCHLMEMDKGSTYLKEQGSLRLPPVTEREAGKYTCLIDITIDGRNYTTARSIQLTAKSGPPEVFPELHVVSPQKDVVIVQVGKRAELQCLAYAGFSEDPEIFMFWTINGTETSDHMELTHSWKL
;
A
#
# COMPACT_ATOMS: atom_id res chain seq x y z
N MET A 1 -2.36 -18.93 -23.35
CA MET A 1 -3.55 -19.80 -23.32
C MET A 1 -3.81 -20.25 -21.90
N TRP A 2 -5.08 -20.28 -21.48
CA TRP A 2 -5.50 -20.80 -20.18
C TRP A 2 -6.17 -22.15 -20.35
N SER A 3 -5.91 -23.08 -19.44
CA SER A 3 -6.55 -24.40 -19.42
C SER A 3 -6.73 -24.93 -18.00
N ARG A 4 -7.64 -25.88 -17.83
CA ARG A 4 -7.75 -26.64 -16.58
C ARG A 4 -6.58 -27.61 -16.44
N GLY A 5 -6.03 -27.73 -15.23
CA GLY A 5 -4.82 -28.52 -14.94
C GLY A 5 -5.09 -29.89 -14.29
N ASP A 6 -6.19 -30.04 -13.56
CA ASP A 6 -6.46 -31.25 -12.75
C ASP A 6 -7.22 -32.34 -13.50
N SER A 7 -7.79 -32.01 -14.66
CA SER A 7 -8.56 -32.94 -15.48
C SER A 7 -7.82 -33.25 -16.78
N GLY A 8 -7.91 -34.49 -17.26
CA GLY A 8 -7.47 -34.86 -18.62
C GLY A 8 -8.14 -33.99 -19.71
N ASN A 9 -9.32 -33.45 -19.39
CA ASN A 9 -9.96 -32.39 -20.16
C ASN A 9 -9.34 -31.02 -19.82
N LYS A 10 -8.75 -30.35 -20.82
CA LYS A 10 -8.12 -29.04 -20.68
C LYS A 10 -9.10 -27.86 -20.80
N SER A 11 -10.38 -28.11 -21.07
CA SER A 11 -11.40 -27.06 -21.20
C SER A 11 -11.62 -26.33 -19.87
N LEU A 12 -11.86 -25.02 -19.95
CA LEU A 12 -12.29 -24.25 -18.78
C LEU A 12 -13.71 -24.67 -18.36
N PRO A 13 -14.01 -24.71 -17.06
CA PRO A 13 -15.36 -25.03 -16.58
C PRO A 13 -16.33 -23.89 -16.89
N THR A 14 -17.63 -24.20 -16.91
CA THR A 14 -18.68 -23.20 -17.11
C THR A 14 -18.59 -22.07 -16.07
N GLY A 15 -18.76 -20.83 -16.52
CA GLY A 15 -18.62 -19.64 -15.67
C GLY A 15 -17.17 -19.18 -15.47
N VAL A 16 -16.21 -19.79 -16.16
CA VAL A 16 -14.82 -19.33 -16.23
C VAL A 16 -14.48 -18.93 -17.66
N GLU A 17 -14.14 -17.66 -17.87
CA GLU A 17 -13.84 -17.08 -19.18
C GLU A 17 -12.47 -16.39 -19.19
N VAL A 18 -11.86 -16.26 -20.36
CA VAL A 18 -10.62 -15.49 -20.53
C VAL A 18 -10.98 -14.15 -21.15
N ARG A 19 -10.59 -13.05 -20.50
CA ARG A 19 -10.75 -11.69 -21.01
C ARG A 19 -9.45 -10.92 -20.81
N ASP A 20 -8.92 -10.34 -21.89
CA ASP A 20 -7.66 -9.57 -21.88
C ASP A 20 -6.48 -10.31 -21.25
N GLY A 21 -6.40 -11.64 -21.47
CA GLY A 21 -5.37 -12.50 -20.91
C GLY A 21 -5.56 -12.86 -19.43
N LEU A 22 -6.58 -12.34 -18.77
CA LEU A 22 -6.97 -12.66 -17.40
C LEU A 22 -8.02 -13.76 -17.38
N LEU A 23 -8.00 -14.56 -16.31
CA LEU A 23 -9.00 -15.60 -16.06
C LEU A 23 -10.09 -15.06 -15.12
N TRP A 24 -11.32 -14.99 -15.61
CA TRP A 24 -12.48 -14.42 -14.91
C TRP A 24 -13.44 -15.51 -14.45
N PHE A 25 -13.88 -15.44 -13.20
CA PHE A 25 -14.82 -16.36 -12.58
C PHE A 25 -16.14 -15.65 -12.28
N ARG A 26 -17.22 -16.01 -12.99
CA ARG A 26 -18.47 -15.23 -12.99
C ARG A 26 -19.73 -16.11 -13.05
N PRO A 27 -20.41 -16.40 -11.92
CA PRO A 27 -19.94 -16.25 -10.53
C PRO A 27 -19.01 -17.40 -10.12
N VAL A 28 -18.25 -17.21 -9.04
CA VAL A 28 -17.42 -18.27 -8.45
C VAL A 28 -18.31 -19.40 -7.91
N GLN A 29 -17.94 -20.65 -8.20
CA GLN A 29 -18.62 -21.86 -7.73
C GLN A 29 -17.61 -22.83 -7.10
N MET A 30 -18.09 -23.72 -6.21
CA MET A 30 -17.23 -24.75 -5.60
C MET A 30 -16.52 -25.64 -6.64
N THR A 31 -17.16 -25.87 -7.79
CA THR A 31 -16.62 -26.63 -8.93
C THR A 31 -15.41 -25.96 -9.59
N HIS A 32 -15.17 -24.67 -9.33
CA HIS A 32 -14.01 -23.94 -9.84
C HIS A 32 -12.73 -24.24 -9.07
N ASN A 33 -12.81 -24.85 -7.88
CA ASN A 33 -11.64 -25.25 -7.08
C ASN A 33 -10.74 -26.21 -7.87
N GLY A 34 -9.46 -25.89 -8.02
CA GLY A 34 -8.48 -26.73 -8.70
C GLY A 34 -7.35 -25.94 -9.35
N SER A 35 -6.49 -26.62 -10.10
CA SER A 35 -5.36 -26.05 -10.81
C SER A 35 -5.76 -25.52 -12.19
N TYR A 36 -5.22 -24.35 -12.52
CA TYR A 36 -5.34 -23.70 -13.81
C TYR A 36 -3.94 -23.44 -14.37
N VAL A 37 -3.76 -23.68 -15.66
CA VAL A 37 -2.47 -23.54 -16.33
C VAL A 37 -2.53 -22.34 -17.25
N CYS A 38 -1.57 -21.42 -17.08
CA CYS A 38 -1.26 -20.40 -18.05
C CYS A 38 -0.04 -20.85 -18.85
N GLU A 39 -0.23 -21.04 -20.16
CA GLU A 39 0.83 -21.41 -21.10
C GLU A 39 1.05 -20.29 -22.11
N LYS A 40 2.30 -19.86 -22.28
CA LYS A 40 2.72 -19.06 -23.43
C LYS A 40 3.58 -19.94 -24.32
N ARG A 41 3.20 -20.05 -25.60
CA ARG A 41 3.91 -20.87 -26.59
C ARG A 41 4.35 -20.00 -27.76
N ASP A 42 5.56 -20.25 -28.20
CA ASP A 42 6.15 -19.82 -29.47
C ASP A 42 6.57 -21.07 -30.26
N ASN A 43 6.95 -20.93 -31.53
CA ASN A 43 7.21 -22.03 -32.46
C ASN A 43 8.24 -23.06 -31.94
N THR A 44 9.14 -22.64 -31.05
CA THR A 44 10.21 -23.48 -30.49
C THR A 44 10.16 -23.64 -28.98
N ARG A 45 9.29 -22.89 -28.27
CA ARG A 45 9.35 -22.79 -26.80
C ARG A 45 7.98 -22.68 -26.18
N SER A 46 7.73 -23.45 -25.13
CA SER A 46 6.54 -23.29 -24.28
C SER A 46 6.96 -23.01 -22.85
N SER A 47 6.38 -21.98 -22.24
CA SER A 47 6.49 -21.70 -20.81
C SER A 47 5.13 -21.85 -20.15
N LYS A 48 5.07 -22.60 -19.06
CA LYS A 48 3.85 -22.90 -18.31
C LYS A 48 3.97 -22.41 -16.87
N ARG A 49 2.86 -21.94 -16.32
CA ARG A 49 2.67 -21.63 -14.90
C ARG A 49 1.37 -22.27 -14.43
N ILE A 50 1.41 -22.90 -13.26
CA ILE A 50 0.26 -23.57 -12.66
C ILE A 50 -0.18 -22.74 -11.46
N PHE A 51 -1.45 -22.38 -11.44
CA PHE A 51 -2.10 -21.64 -10.35
C PHE A 51 -3.09 -22.59 -9.66
N ARG A 52 -3.02 -22.70 -8.33
CA ARG A 52 -4.03 -23.41 -7.55
C ARG A 52 -5.07 -22.42 -7.08
N VAL A 53 -6.32 -22.63 -7.48
CA VAL A 53 -7.47 -21.82 -7.06
C VAL A 53 -8.24 -22.61 -6.03
N LEU A 54 -8.32 -22.08 -4.82
CA LEU A 54 -9.13 -22.65 -3.74
C LEU A 54 -10.42 -21.83 -3.64
N VAL A 55 -11.55 -22.52 -3.62
CA VAL A 55 -12.86 -21.89 -3.43
C VAL A 55 -13.41 -22.36 -2.09
N SER A 56 -13.66 -21.42 -1.20
CA SER A 56 -14.25 -21.66 0.12
C SER A 56 -15.61 -20.96 0.22
N ARG A 57 -16.44 -21.47 1.14
CA ARG A 57 -17.63 -20.77 1.62
C ARG A 57 -17.29 -20.19 2.99
N GLY A 58 -17.70 -18.95 3.24
CA GLY A 58 -17.50 -18.29 4.53
C GLY A 58 -18.14 -16.91 4.52
N ASP A 59 -18.27 -16.32 5.70
CA ASP A 59 -18.91 -15.02 5.88
C ASP A 59 -18.07 -13.88 5.31
N CYS A 60 -16.74 -14.00 5.41
CA CYS A 60 -15.82 -13.09 4.73
C CYS A 60 -14.45 -13.74 4.45
N PRO A 61 -13.75 -13.35 3.37
CA PRO A 61 -12.53 -14.01 2.93
C PRO A 61 -11.39 -13.85 3.93
N ASP A 62 -10.39 -14.71 3.81
CA ASP A 62 -9.16 -14.61 4.60
C ASP A 62 -8.37 -13.35 4.21
N PRO A 63 -7.62 -12.75 5.16
CA PRO A 63 -6.76 -11.61 4.88
C PRO A 63 -5.77 -11.90 3.76
N ASN A 64 -5.71 -10.98 2.79
CA ASN A 64 -4.70 -11.03 1.71
C ASN A 64 -3.44 -10.26 2.09
N GLU A 65 -3.51 -9.48 3.17
CA GLU A 65 -2.50 -8.54 3.60
C GLU A 65 -2.62 -8.31 5.10
N ASN A 66 -1.48 -8.16 5.76
CA ASN A 66 -1.39 -7.79 7.16
C ASN A 66 -0.75 -6.40 7.25
N ILE A 67 -1.39 -5.50 7.97
CA ILE A 67 -0.88 -4.16 8.22
C ILE A 67 -0.75 -3.95 9.73
N THR A 68 0.36 -3.33 10.12
CA THR A 68 0.65 -3.02 11.52
C THR A 68 0.67 -1.51 11.67
N VAL A 69 -0.19 -0.98 12.53
CA VAL A 69 -0.33 0.47 12.75
C VAL A 69 0.02 0.80 14.19
N THR A 70 0.83 1.84 14.40
CA THR A 70 1.14 2.32 15.74
C THR A 70 -0.10 2.88 16.42
N LYS A 71 -0.31 2.54 17.69
CA LYS A 71 -1.44 3.06 18.48
C LYS A 71 -1.46 4.59 18.49
N GLY A 72 -2.66 5.16 18.36
CA GLY A 72 -2.86 6.60 18.26
C GLY A 72 -2.74 7.17 16.83
N VAL A 73 -2.20 6.41 15.87
CA VAL A 73 -2.18 6.82 14.45
C VAL A 73 -3.54 6.56 13.82
N GLN A 74 -3.95 7.44 12.91
CA GLN A 74 -5.21 7.34 12.16
C GLN A 74 -4.98 6.80 10.74
N PRO A 75 -5.12 5.48 10.48
CA PRO A 75 -4.83 4.91 9.17
C PRO A 75 -6.01 5.06 8.19
N GLY A 76 -5.68 5.06 6.90
CA GLY A 76 -6.62 4.84 5.81
C GLY A 76 -6.42 3.44 5.23
N LEU A 77 -7.49 2.65 5.18
CA LEU A 77 -7.50 1.34 4.56
C LEU A 77 -8.06 1.44 3.14
N GLU A 78 -7.30 0.97 2.16
CA GLU A 78 -7.73 0.97 0.77
C GLU A 78 -8.30 -0.39 0.36
N CYS A 79 -9.34 -0.36 -0.46
CA CYS A 79 -9.97 -1.59 -0.96
C CYS A 79 -9.01 -2.41 -1.86
N LYS A 80 -8.02 -1.76 -2.51
CA LYS A 80 -6.98 -2.36 -3.36
C LYS A 80 -7.49 -3.41 -4.36
N GLN A 81 -8.60 -3.13 -5.04
CA GLN A 81 -9.18 -4.00 -6.09
C GLN A 81 -9.07 -3.35 -7.48
N ALA A 82 -7.85 -2.95 -7.87
CA ALA A 82 -7.58 -2.08 -9.03
C ALA A 82 -8.30 -2.54 -10.32
N GLU A 83 -8.36 -3.83 -10.59
CA GLU A 83 -9.04 -4.37 -11.79
C GLU A 83 -10.52 -4.03 -11.82
N ILE A 84 -11.20 -3.97 -10.67
CA ILE A 84 -12.60 -3.56 -10.57
C ILE A 84 -12.72 -2.04 -10.68
N PHE A 85 -11.78 -1.29 -10.09
CA PHE A 85 -11.80 0.17 -10.17
C PHE A 85 -11.58 0.70 -11.59
N ARG A 86 -10.87 -0.05 -12.43
CA ARG A 86 -10.66 0.23 -13.86
C ARG A 86 -11.89 -0.03 -14.73
N LEU A 87 -12.83 -0.86 -14.27
CA LEU A 87 -14.12 -0.99 -14.93
C LEU A 87 -14.88 0.31 -14.70
N ASN A 88 -15.17 1.05 -15.78
CA ASN A 88 -15.95 2.29 -15.75
C ASN A 88 -17.44 2.00 -15.48
N LEU A 89 -17.71 1.34 -14.35
CA LEU A 89 -19.01 0.88 -13.89
C LEU A 89 -19.38 1.57 -12.59
N ALA A 90 -20.67 1.84 -12.44
CA ALA A 90 -21.26 2.22 -11.17
C ALA A 90 -21.00 1.12 -10.14
N ARG A 91 -20.60 1.53 -8.94
CA ARG A 91 -20.16 0.63 -7.89
C ARG A 91 -20.59 1.14 -6.52
N LYS A 92 -20.98 0.24 -5.62
CA LYS A 92 -21.27 0.55 -4.22
C LYS A 92 -20.22 -0.13 -3.35
N ILE A 93 -19.54 0.66 -2.52
CA ILE A 93 -18.49 0.17 -1.64
C ILE A 93 -19.02 0.10 -0.22
N ARG A 94 -18.77 -1.01 0.46
CA ARG A 94 -19.13 -1.26 1.85
C ARG A 94 -17.94 -1.90 2.56
N TRP A 95 -17.86 -1.76 3.88
CA TRP A 95 -16.85 -2.47 4.66
C TRP A 95 -17.48 -3.32 5.75
N MET A 96 -16.78 -4.40 6.07
CA MET A 96 -17.03 -5.22 7.24
C MET A 96 -15.83 -5.15 8.18
N LYS A 97 -16.10 -5.27 9.48
CA LYS A 97 -15.09 -5.53 10.49
C LYS A 97 -15.42 -6.86 11.16
N ASP A 98 -14.44 -7.75 11.23
CA ASP A 98 -14.56 -9.09 11.80
C ASP A 98 -15.78 -9.85 11.25
N CYS A 99 -15.94 -9.79 9.92
CA CYS A 99 -17.06 -10.32 9.14
C CYS A 99 -18.46 -9.75 9.45
N HIS A 100 -18.56 -8.64 10.18
CA HIS A 100 -19.82 -7.94 10.43
C HIS A 100 -19.86 -6.63 9.64
N LEU A 101 -21.00 -6.34 9.00
CA LEU A 101 -21.18 -5.10 8.24
C LEU A 101 -21.01 -3.90 9.17
N MET A 102 -20.17 -2.95 8.74
CA MET A 102 -20.03 -1.69 9.47
C MET A 102 -21.21 -0.78 9.12
N GLU A 103 -21.85 -0.24 10.15
CA GLU A 103 -22.83 0.83 9.98
C GLU A 103 -22.09 2.07 9.47
N MET A 104 -22.26 2.38 8.19
CA MET A 104 -21.71 3.55 7.55
C MET A 104 -22.83 4.54 7.30
N ASP A 105 -23.00 5.49 8.20
CA ASP A 105 -23.97 6.57 8.00
C ASP A 105 -23.62 7.35 6.73
N LYS A 106 -24.65 7.74 5.96
CA LYS A 106 -24.51 8.65 4.82
C LYS A 106 -24.00 10.00 5.35
N GLY A 107 -22.70 10.24 5.22
CA GLY A 107 -22.02 11.42 5.79
C GLY A 107 -20.90 11.08 6.77
N SER A 108 -20.69 9.80 7.08
CA SER A 108 -19.59 9.36 7.93
C SER A 108 -18.25 9.71 7.26
N THR A 109 -17.37 10.41 7.99
CA THR A 109 -16.03 10.90 7.57
C THR A 109 -15.03 9.79 7.18
N TYR A 110 -15.48 8.54 7.17
CA TYR A 110 -14.67 7.36 6.98
C TYR A 110 -14.48 7.02 5.50
N LEU A 111 -15.43 7.33 4.60
CA LEU A 111 -15.31 6.96 3.19
C LEU A 111 -14.72 8.11 2.37
N LYS A 112 -13.50 7.94 1.83
CA LYS A 112 -12.93 8.86 0.83
C LYS A 112 -13.35 8.46 -0.59
N GLU A 113 -13.13 9.37 -1.55
CA GLU A 113 -13.18 9.04 -2.98
C GLU A 113 -12.36 7.77 -3.25
N GLN A 114 -12.89 6.87 -4.09
CA GLN A 114 -12.33 5.54 -4.39
C GLN A 114 -12.47 4.46 -3.28
N GLY A 115 -13.25 4.71 -2.23
CA GLY A 115 -13.68 3.65 -1.31
C GLY A 115 -12.71 3.28 -0.20
N SER A 116 -11.78 4.17 0.11
CA SER A 116 -10.89 4.02 1.27
C SER A 116 -11.65 4.26 2.57
N LEU A 117 -11.37 3.45 3.60
CA LEU A 117 -11.90 3.54 4.95
C LEU A 117 -10.89 4.22 5.88
N ARG A 118 -11.19 5.41 6.35
CA ARG A 118 -10.37 6.16 7.30
C ARG A 118 -10.78 5.84 8.74
N LEU A 119 -10.02 5.03 9.44
CA LEU A 119 -10.32 4.63 10.83
C LEU A 119 -10.12 5.79 11.82
N PRO A 120 -10.60 5.70 13.07
CA PRO A 120 -10.15 6.60 14.14
C PRO A 120 -8.70 6.26 14.56
N PRO A 121 -8.07 7.06 15.44
CA PRO A 121 -6.79 6.69 16.06
C PRO A 121 -6.83 5.26 16.60
N VAL A 122 -5.92 4.41 16.11
CA VAL A 122 -5.96 2.96 16.37
C VAL A 122 -5.66 2.68 17.84
N THR A 123 -6.53 1.88 18.46
CA THR A 123 -6.29 1.19 19.72
C THR A 123 -6.41 -0.32 19.50
N GLU A 124 -6.30 -1.12 20.57
CA GLU A 124 -6.60 -2.56 20.49
C GLU A 124 -8.02 -2.85 19.99
N ARG A 125 -8.96 -1.91 20.19
CA ARG A 125 -10.33 -2.07 19.72
C ARG A 125 -10.44 -1.99 18.21
N GLU A 126 -9.60 -1.21 17.55
CA GLU A 126 -9.62 -1.05 16.11
C GLU A 126 -8.92 -2.21 15.40
N ALA A 127 -8.03 -2.96 16.07
CA ALA A 127 -7.44 -4.17 15.51
C ALA A 127 -8.53 -5.18 15.09
N GLY A 128 -8.29 -5.93 14.02
CA GLY A 128 -9.26 -6.87 13.49
C GLY A 128 -9.15 -7.08 11.98
N LYS A 129 -10.05 -7.90 11.44
CA LYS A 129 -10.14 -8.20 10.01
C LYS A 129 -11.10 -7.23 9.33
N TYR A 130 -10.58 -6.37 8.47
CA TYR A 130 -11.37 -5.44 7.67
C TYR A 130 -11.56 -5.98 6.26
N THR A 131 -12.81 -6.08 5.82
CA THR A 131 -13.14 -6.59 4.49
C THR A 131 -13.84 -5.51 3.68
N CYS A 132 -13.22 -5.08 2.60
CA CYS A 132 -13.88 -4.25 1.61
C CYS A 132 -14.78 -5.11 0.72
N LEU A 133 -16.01 -4.64 0.49
CA LEU A 133 -16.98 -5.22 -0.44
C LEU A 133 -17.28 -4.20 -1.53
N ILE A 134 -17.19 -4.61 -2.79
CA ILE A 134 -17.63 -3.79 -3.92
C ILE A 134 -18.76 -4.52 -4.65
N ASP A 135 -19.94 -3.93 -4.62
CA ASP A 135 -21.09 -4.37 -5.41
C ASP A 135 -21.04 -3.68 -6.78
N ILE A 136 -21.03 -4.48 -7.85
CA ILE A 136 -20.95 -4.03 -9.25
C ILE A 136 -21.96 -4.80 -10.11
N THR A 137 -22.41 -4.18 -11.19
CA THR A 137 -23.27 -4.83 -12.19
C THR A 137 -22.50 -4.96 -13.50
N ILE A 138 -22.34 -6.19 -14.00
CA ILE A 138 -21.69 -6.49 -15.28
C ILE A 138 -22.67 -7.29 -16.12
N ASP A 139 -22.95 -6.82 -17.34
CA ASP A 139 -23.87 -7.48 -18.29
C ASP A 139 -25.26 -7.76 -17.69
N GLY A 140 -25.78 -6.84 -16.89
CA GLY A 140 -27.10 -6.95 -16.22
C GLY A 140 -27.13 -7.90 -15.00
N ARG A 141 -25.99 -8.48 -14.61
CA ARG A 141 -25.88 -9.33 -13.41
C ARG A 141 -25.11 -8.61 -12.31
N ASN A 142 -25.58 -8.77 -11.08
CA ASN A 142 -24.94 -8.20 -9.89
C ASN A 142 -23.88 -9.16 -9.36
N TYR A 143 -22.72 -8.61 -9.03
CA TYR A 143 -21.60 -9.31 -8.42
C TYR A 143 -21.12 -8.52 -7.21
N THR A 144 -20.68 -9.25 -6.20
CA THR A 144 -19.96 -8.66 -5.05
C THR A 144 -18.56 -9.23 -5.05
N THR A 145 -17.57 -8.35 -5.05
CA THR A 145 -16.18 -8.73 -4.82
C THR A 145 -15.76 -8.35 -3.41
N ALA A 146 -14.81 -9.08 -2.85
CA ALA A 146 -14.39 -8.92 -1.47
C ALA A 146 -12.86 -9.04 -1.33
N ARG A 147 -12.25 -8.16 -0.54
CA ARG A 147 -10.84 -8.26 -0.15
C ARG A 147 -10.67 -7.93 1.33
N SER A 148 -10.01 -8.82 2.06
CA SER A 148 -9.76 -8.67 3.49
C SER A 148 -8.33 -8.21 3.79
N ILE A 149 -8.19 -7.43 4.86
CA ILE A 149 -6.96 -6.89 5.44
C ILE A 149 -6.97 -7.22 6.94
N GLN A 150 -5.87 -7.76 7.47
CA GLN A 150 -5.69 -7.91 8.91
C GLN A 150 -4.97 -6.67 9.46
N LEU A 151 -5.65 -5.92 10.33
CA LEU A 151 -5.05 -4.79 11.05
C LEU A 151 -4.58 -5.24 12.43
N THR A 152 -3.33 -4.95 12.76
CA THR A 152 -2.76 -5.12 14.10
C THR A 152 -2.31 -3.77 14.66
N ALA A 153 -2.50 -3.57 15.96
CA ALA A 153 -2.07 -2.37 16.67
C ALA A 153 -0.74 -2.64 17.38
N LYS A 154 0.29 -1.82 17.14
CA LYS A 154 1.57 -1.89 17.87
C LYS A 154 1.74 -0.73 18.84
N SER A 155 2.28 -1.01 20.02
CA SER A 155 2.77 0.04 20.92
C SER A 155 4.16 0.49 20.47
N GLY A 156 4.44 1.79 20.52
CA GLY A 156 5.73 2.38 20.15
C GLY A 156 5.55 3.83 19.69
N PRO A 157 6.63 4.60 19.51
CA PRO A 157 6.53 5.89 18.84
C PRO A 157 5.98 5.68 17.41
N PRO A 158 5.10 6.56 16.91
CA PRO A 158 4.73 6.51 15.50
C PRO A 158 6.00 6.64 14.65
N GLU A 159 6.12 5.80 13.62
CA GLU A 159 7.19 5.93 12.61
C GLU A 159 6.93 7.21 11.81
N VAL A 160 7.24 8.35 12.42
CA VAL A 160 7.29 9.65 11.76
C VAL A 160 8.74 9.81 11.35
N PHE A 161 9.02 9.60 10.07
CA PHE A 161 10.28 10.08 9.52
C PHE A 161 10.35 11.58 9.77
N PRO A 162 11.39 12.09 10.45
CA PRO A 162 11.50 13.51 10.68
C PRO A 162 11.60 14.22 9.33
N GLU A 163 10.80 15.27 9.13
CA GLU A 163 11.00 16.16 8.00
C GLU A 163 12.26 16.99 8.28
N LEU A 164 13.37 16.62 7.64
CA LEU A 164 14.64 17.31 7.77
C LEU A 164 14.59 18.61 6.97
N HIS A 165 14.75 19.74 7.65
CA HIS A 165 14.68 21.04 6.99
C HIS A 165 15.79 21.98 7.50
N VAL A 166 16.64 22.44 6.58
CA VAL A 166 17.63 23.49 6.86
C VAL A 166 16.91 24.83 7.00
N VAL A 167 16.91 25.36 8.22
CA VAL A 167 16.32 26.65 8.58
C VAL A 167 17.22 27.80 8.12
N SER A 168 18.54 27.65 8.26
CA SER A 168 19.51 28.61 7.74
C SER A 168 20.82 27.92 7.36
N PRO A 169 21.54 28.40 6.33
CA PRO A 169 21.16 29.50 5.42
C PRO A 169 20.22 29.03 4.29
N GLN A 170 19.27 29.88 3.85
CA GLN A 170 18.36 29.53 2.74
C GLN A 170 18.69 30.23 1.41
N LYS A 171 19.41 31.36 1.43
CA LYS A 171 19.89 32.12 0.25
C LYS A 171 20.78 33.32 0.63
N ASP A 172 21.45 33.26 1.78
CA ASP A 172 22.20 34.40 2.32
C ASP A 172 23.56 34.55 1.64
N VAL A 173 23.86 35.75 1.14
CA VAL A 173 25.19 36.10 0.63
C VAL A 173 25.97 36.75 1.77
N VAL A 174 26.98 36.06 2.28
CA VAL A 174 27.85 36.58 3.35
C VAL A 174 29.07 37.25 2.72
N ILE A 175 29.20 38.55 2.92
CA ILE A 175 30.36 39.33 2.46
C ILE A 175 31.48 39.19 3.50
N VAL A 176 32.64 38.69 3.07
CA VAL A 176 33.82 38.50 3.92
C VAL A 176 34.99 39.36 3.43
N GLN A 177 35.87 39.77 4.34
CA GLN A 177 37.06 40.57 4.02
C GLN A 177 38.31 39.69 3.95
N VAL A 178 39.19 39.99 3.00
CA VAL A 178 40.46 39.28 2.82
C VAL A 178 41.30 39.36 4.10
N GLY A 179 41.80 38.21 4.55
CA GLY A 179 42.64 38.08 5.74
C GLY A 179 41.89 38.17 7.07
N LYS A 180 40.55 38.30 7.05
CA LYS A 180 39.71 38.25 8.26
C LYS A 180 39.07 36.87 8.40
N ARG A 181 38.90 36.43 9.65
CA ARG A 181 38.17 35.20 9.97
C ARG A 181 36.67 35.43 9.77
N ALA A 182 36.00 34.48 9.12
CA ALA A 182 34.55 34.44 8.97
C ALA A 182 34.00 33.18 9.62
N GLU A 183 32.77 33.26 10.13
CA GLU A 183 32.06 32.15 10.76
C GLU A 183 30.67 32.03 10.14
N LEU A 184 30.28 30.82 9.76
CA LEU A 184 29.00 30.52 9.13
C LEU A 184 28.25 29.54 10.03
N GLN A 185 26.96 29.79 10.22
CA GLN A 185 26.09 28.95 11.05
C GLN A 185 25.06 28.25 10.17
N CYS A 186 24.93 26.94 10.38
CA CYS A 186 23.87 26.12 9.80
C CYS A 186 22.93 25.70 10.93
N LEU A 187 21.63 25.93 10.74
CA LEU A 187 20.59 25.50 11.65
C LEU A 187 19.61 24.63 10.87
N ALA A 188 19.33 23.43 11.38
CA ALA A 188 18.35 22.52 10.80
C ALA A 188 17.38 21.99 11.86
N TYR A 189 16.15 21.70 11.44
CA TYR A 189 15.17 20.99 12.23
C TYR A 189 15.21 19.50 11.88
N ALA A 190 15.43 18.65 12.87
CA ALA A 190 15.54 17.19 12.73
C ALA A 190 14.33 16.42 13.30
N GLY A 191 13.24 17.13 13.63
CA GLY A 191 12.04 16.51 14.21
C GLY A 191 12.27 15.90 15.60
N PHE A 192 11.37 15.00 16.01
CA PHE A 192 11.43 14.27 17.29
C PHE A 192 12.30 13.00 17.21
N SER A 193 13.20 12.91 16.23
CA SER A 193 14.01 11.72 16.00
C SER A 193 15.34 11.83 16.74
N GLU A 194 15.63 10.85 17.58
CA GLU A 194 16.96 10.64 18.18
C GLU A 194 17.79 9.65 17.33
N ASP A 195 17.56 9.63 16.02
CA ASP A 195 18.24 8.71 15.11
C ASP A 195 19.74 9.10 15.01
N PRO A 196 20.66 8.23 15.45
CA PRO A 196 22.10 8.51 15.40
C PRO A 196 22.65 8.62 13.97
N GLU A 197 21.87 8.23 12.95
CA GLU A 197 22.24 8.41 11.53
C GLU A 197 21.95 9.82 11.00
N ILE A 198 21.28 10.70 11.77
CA ILE A 198 21.06 12.09 11.40
C ILE A 198 22.27 12.93 11.82
N PHE A 199 23.01 13.46 10.86
CA PHE A 199 24.15 14.36 11.09
C PHE A 199 24.14 15.55 10.13
N MET A 200 24.74 16.65 10.57
CA MET A 200 24.86 17.90 9.80
C MET A 200 26.29 18.09 9.31
N PHE A 201 26.45 18.46 8.03
CA PHE A 201 27.76 18.66 7.40
C PHE A 201 27.75 19.85 6.45
N TRP A 202 28.94 20.32 6.08
CA TRP A 202 29.16 21.37 5.09
C TRP A 202 29.78 20.80 3.82
N THR A 203 29.48 21.43 2.68
CA THR A 203 30.13 21.13 1.39
C THR A 203 30.63 22.42 0.73
N ILE A 204 31.69 22.30 -0.05
CA ILE A 204 32.24 23.37 -0.89
C ILE A 204 32.22 22.86 -2.33
N ASN A 205 31.51 23.53 -3.23
CA ASN A 205 31.37 23.12 -4.63
C ASN A 205 30.93 21.65 -4.82
N GLY A 206 30.16 21.11 -3.87
CA GLY A 206 29.67 19.73 -3.91
C GLY A 206 30.62 18.68 -3.32
N THR A 207 31.79 19.07 -2.81
CA THR A 207 32.70 18.16 -2.06
C THR A 207 32.61 18.42 -0.56
N GLU A 208 32.66 17.36 0.24
CA GLU A 208 32.60 17.47 1.70
C GLU A 208 33.81 18.21 2.26
N THR A 209 33.60 18.96 3.35
CA THR A 209 34.65 19.80 3.95
C THR A 209 35.75 19.05 4.69
N SER A 210 35.62 17.72 4.85
CA SER A 210 36.60 16.84 5.49
C SER A 210 37.97 16.87 4.78
N ASP A 211 38.01 17.24 3.51
CA ASP A 211 39.23 17.34 2.70
C ASP A 211 39.93 18.71 2.77
N HIS A 212 39.39 19.68 3.52
CA HIS A 212 39.91 21.04 3.62
C HIS A 212 40.50 21.33 5.01
N MET A 213 41.82 21.13 5.15
CA MET A 213 42.55 21.22 6.44
C MET A 213 42.49 22.60 7.14
N GLU A 214 42.17 23.67 6.42
CA GLU A 214 42.06 25.02 6.97
C GLU A 214 40.68 25.32 7.60
N LEU A 215 39.73 24.38 7.49
CA LEU A 215 38.37 24.54 8.00
C LEU A 215 38.16 23.76 9.29
N THR A 216 37.75 24.47 10.34
CA THR A 216 37.23 23.88 11.57
C THR A 216 35.72 23.90 11.55
N HIS A 217 35.08 22.73 11.61
CA HIS A 217 33.62 22.62 11.76
C HIS A 217 33.28 21.82 13.02
N SER A 218 32.14 22.14 13.62
CA SER A 218 31.54 21.35 14.68
C SER A 218 30.02 21.49 14.60
N TRP A 219 29.31 20.47 15.07
CA TRP A 219 27.85 20.47 15.11
C TRP A 219 27.38 19.94 16.47
N LYS A 220 26.16 20.30 16.86
CA LYS A 220 25.49 19.85 18.08
C LYS A 220 24.02 19.61 17.76
N LEU A 221 23.48 18.53 18.31
CA LEU A 221 22.03 18.27 18.39
C LEU A 221 21.39 19.16 19.45
#